data_AF-A0A363U0P0-F1
#
_entry.id   AF-A0A363U0P0-F1
#
_cell.length_a   1.000
_cell.length_b   1.000
_cell.length_c   1.000
_cell.angle_alpha   90.00
_cell.angle_beta   90.00
_cell.angle_gamma   90.00
#
_symmetry.space_group_name_H-M   'P 1'
#
loop_
_entity.id
_entity.type
_entity.pdbx_description
1 polymer ?
#
loop_
_entity_poly.entity_id
_entity_poly.type
_entity_poly.pdbx_seq_one_letter_code
_entity_poly.pdbx_strand_id
1 'polypeptide(L)'
;MSRFHVALKTLWTRDSSILLGGFLLTVFLIVYIWWPLAEEYLAYVDWNGAWWAYMDWLLLGIFGFMTVTIIARANLKTDLLIIFVGLCGGLAIESWGTQTNLWHYYTAERPPLWIIPAWPIASLSIDRITRFLDWTLSRLPIKPSIFHFLLSTLYWMTFASFLTLMLVFITPTFDKSFSWLALSLCILLIFTPMDHRYALLTFIAGSGLGYYLELWGTTRECWTYYTLETPPVFAVLAHGMAAVAFWRAGLLLKMLWGRFGLPKPRQTEVQPEV
;
A
#
# COMPACT_ATOMS: atom_id res chain seq x y z
N MET A 1 -32.73 -16.00 -9.99
CA MET A 1 -31.47 -15.67 -9.28
C MET A 1 -31.22 -14.17 -9.43
N SER A 2 -31.09 -13.43 -8.32
CA SER A 2 -31.00 -11.96 -8.36
C SER A 2 -29.68 -11.48 -8.98
N ARG A 3 -29.70 -10.34 -9.68
CA ARG A 3 -28.50 -9.68 -10.24
C ARG A 3 -27.39 -9.47 -9.19
N PHE A 4 -27.78 -9.36 -7.91
CA PHE A 4 -26.89 -9.29 -6.76
C PHE A 4 -26.04 -10.57 -6.57
N HIS A 5 -26.63 -11.76 -6.70
CA HIS A 5 -25.91 -13.03 -6.59
C HIS A 5 -24.87 -13.21 -7.70
N VAL A 6 -25.17 -12.75 -8.91
CA VAL A 6 -24.23 -12.79 -10.05
C VAL A 6 -23.08 -11.82 -9.83
N ALA A 7 -23.37 -10.61 -9.34
CA ALA A 7 -22.34 -9.63 -8.99
C ALA A 7 -21.40 -10.13 -7.88
N LEU A 8 -21.95 -10.77 -6.83
CA LEU A 8 -21.15 -11.35 -5.74
C LEU A 8 -20.21 -12.46 -6.23
N LYS A 9 -20.71 -13.36 -7.09
CA LYS A 9 -19.87 -14.41 -7.72
C LYS A 9 -18.77 -13.83 -8.61
N THR A 10 -18.94 -12.63 -9.13
CA THR A 10 -17.92 -11.95 -9.96
C THR A 10 -16.88 -11.24 -9.10
N LEU A 11 -17.19 -10.95 -7.84
CA LEU A 11 -16.26 -10.33 -6.88
C LEU A 11 -15.45 -11.37 -6.11
N TRP A 12 -16.05 -12.53 -5.81
CA TRP A 12 -15.43 -13.60 -5.02
C TRP A 12 -14.87 -14.71 -5.91
N THR A 13 -13.55 -14.87 -5.92
CA THR A 13 -12.85 -15.93 -6.66
C THR A 13 -12.35 -17.03 -5.72
N ARG A 14 -11.88 -18.16 -6.26
CA ARG A 14 -11.13 -19.15 -5.48
C ARG A 14 -9.93 -18.49 -4.79
N ASP A 15 -9.22 -17.63 -5.52
CA ASP A 15 -8.07 -16.89 -5.00
C ASP A 15 -8.46 -15.93 -3.87
N SER A 16 -9.68 -15.36 -3.88
CA SER A 16 -10.20 -14.54 -2.77
C SER A 16 -10.25 -15.35 -1.47
N SER A 17 -10.64 -16.63 -1.55
CA SER A 17 -10.72 -17.52 -0.39
C SER A 17 -9.32 -17.87 0.13
N ILE A 18 -8.35 -18.06 -0.77
CA ILE A 18 -6.95 -18.34 -0.42
C ILE A 18 -6.31 -17.12 0.25
N LEU A 19 -6.48 -15.92 -0.33
CA LEU A 19 -5.95 -14.68 0.24
C LEU A 19 -6.60 -14.37 1.60
N LEU A 20 -7.92 -14.54 1.72
CA LEU A 20 -8.61 -14.35 2.99
C LEU A 20 -8.11 -15.35 4.04
N GLY A 21 -7.96 -16.63 3.67
CA GLY A 21 -7.42 -17.64 4.57
C GLY A 21 -6.00 -17.31 5.03
N GLY A 22 -5.13 -16.88 4.12
CA GLY A 22 -3.77 -16.43 4.45
C GLY A 22 -3.75 -15.17 5.33
N PHE A 23 -4.63 -14.21 5.06
CA PHE A 23 -4.78 -13.00 5.89
C PHE A 23 -5.26 -13.35 7.31
N LEU A 24 -6.31 -14.16 7.43
CA LEU A 24 -6.83 -14.60 8.74
C LEU A 24 -5.80 -15.43 9.51
N LEU A 25 -5.02 -16.27 8.82
CA LEU A 25 -3.90 -16.98 9.44
C LEU A 25 -2.85 -16.02 9.98
N THR A 26 -2.47 -14.98 9.22
CA THR A 26 -1.55 -13.95 9.69
C THR A 26 -2.10 -13.20 10.91
N VAL A 27 -3.37 -12.80 10.90
CA VAL A 27 -4.03 -12.16 12.06
C VAL A 27 -4.02 -13.09 13.26
N PHE A 28 -4.37 -14.37 13.08
CA PHE A 28 -4.33 -15.36 14.14
C PHE A 28 -2.94 -15.53 14.72
N LEU A 29 -1.90 -15.61 13.88
CA LEU A 29 -0.52 -15.69 14.33
C LEU A 29 -0.08 -14.45 15.11
N ILE A 30 -0.48 -13.25 14.69
CA ILE A 30 -0.21 -12.01 15.43
C ILE A 30 -0.87 -12.09 16.81
N VAL A 31 -2.16 -12.39 16.89
CA VAL A 31 -2.87 -12.50 18.18
C VAL A 31 -2.25 -13.58 19.07
N TYR A 32 -1.84 -14.71 18.49
CA TYR A 32 -1.19 -15.79 19.23
C TYR A 32 0.17 -15.39 19.80
N ILE A 33 1.03 -14.76 18.98
CA ILE A 33 2.36 -14.32 19.41
C ILE A 33 2.25 -13.21 20.47
N TRP A 34 1.30 -12.30 20.30
CA TRP A 34 1.09 -11.14 21.18
C TRP A 34 0.00 -11.39 22.22
N TRP A 35 -0.33 -12.64 22.51
CA TRP A 35 -1.42 -13.00 23.43
C TRP A 35 -1.29 -12.37 24.82
N PRO A 36 -0.10 -12.30 25.46
CA PRO A 36 0.04 -11.63 26.76
C PRO A 36 -0.38 -10.16 26.71
N LEU A 37 -0.03 -9.44 25.63
CA LEU A 37 -0.42 -8.05 25.44
C LEU A 37 -1.93 -7.93 25.19
N ALA A 38 -2.52 -8.89 24.50
CA ALA A 38 -3.97 -8.95 24.30
C ALA A 38 -4.71 -9.17 25.63
N GLU A 39 -4.22 -10.04 26.51
CA GLU A 39 -4.80 -10.23 27.85
C GLU A 39 -4.77 -8.95 28.68
N GLU A 40 -3.63 -8.26 28.72
CA GLU A 40 -3.49 -6.97 29.41
C GLU A 40 -4.49 -5.95 28.85
N TYR A 41 -4.57 -5.82 27.52
CA TYR A 41 -5.52 -4.91 26.88
C TYR A 41 -6.99 -5.26 27.21
N LEU A 42 -7.36 -6.54 27.12
CA LEU A 42 -8.73 -6.99 27.38
C LEU A 42 -9.12 -6.86 28.87
N ALA A 43 -8.15 -6.88 29.78
CA ALA A 43 -8.37 -6.64 31.20
C ALA A 43 -8.69 -5.16 31.52
N TYR A 44 -8.25 -4.21 30.69
CA TYR A 44 -8.62 -2.80 30.81
C TYR A 44 -10.05 -2.50 30.36
N VAL A 45 -10.67 -3.39 29.58
CA VAL A 45 -12.02 -3.18 29.05
C VAL A 45 -13.06 -3.45 30.14
N ASP A 46 -13.88 -2.46 30.45
CA ASP A 46 -15.09 -2.67 31.24
C ASP A 46 -16.18 -3.34 30.40
N TRP A 47 -16.25 -4.67 30.49
CA TRP A 47 -17.20 -5.51 29.77
C TRP A 47 -18.66 -5.34 30.22
N ASN A 48 -18.89 -4.81 31.43
CA ASN A 48 -20.25 -4.58 31.95
C ASN A 48 -20.77 -3.17 31.62
N GLY A 49 -19.88 -2.29 31.18
CA GLY A 49 -20.17 -0.91 30.80
C GLY A 49 -20.16 -0.68 29.30
N ALA A 50 -19.73 0.53 28.91
CA ALA A 50 -19.64 0.96 27.52
C ALA A 50 -18.38 0.41 26.82
N TRP A 51 -18.23 -0.92 26.76
CA TRP A 51 -17.06 -1.61 26.18
C TRP A 51 -16.72 -1.13 24.76
N TRP A 52 -17.72 -0.70 23.98
CA TRP A 52 -17.56 -0.17 22.63
C TRP A 52 -16.72 1.12 22.59
N ALA A 53 -16.62 1.87 23.69
CA ALA A 53 -15.80 3.07 23.77
C ALA A 53 -14.29 2.75 23.84
N TYR A 54 -13.94 1.54 24.28
CA TYR A 54 -12.56 1.06 24.35
C TYR A 54 -12.05 0.53 23.00
N MET A 55 -12.97 0.20 22.09
CA MET A 55 -12.62 -0.35 20.77
C MET A 55 -12.04 0.73 19.86
N ASP A 56 -10.92 0.40 19.21
CA ASP A 56 -10.36 1.29 18.20
C ASP A 56 -11.11 1.17 16.87
N TRP A 57 -12.20 1.92 16.75
CA TRP A 57 -13.05 1.94 15.56
C TRP A 57 -12.32 2.38 14.29
N LEU A 58 -11.30 3.22 14.42
CA LEU A 58 -10.49 3.65 13.29
C LEU A 58 -9.66 2.47 12.76
N LEU A 59 -8.98 1.74 13.66
CA LEU A 59 -8.22 0.55 13.31
C LEU A 59 -9.12 -0.52 12.67
N LEU A 60 -10.25 -0.83 13.31
CA LEU A 60 -11.23 -1.80 12.82
C LEU A 60 -11.78 -1.39 11.44
N GLY A 61 -12.06 -0.10 11.24
CA GLY A 61 -12.52 0.44 9.96
C GLY A 61 -11.47 0.29 8.86
N ILE A 62 -10.21 0.63 9.13
CA ILE A 62 -9.10 0.49 8.18
C ILE A 62 -8.88 -0.97 7.84
N PHE A 63 -8.79 -1.86 8.83
CA PHE A 63 -8.61 -3.30 8.62
C PHE A 63 -9.79 -3.93 7.90
N GLY A 64 -11.03 -3.58 8.26
CA GLY A 64 -12.22 -4.05 7.56
C GLY A 64 -12.23 -3.61 6.10
N PHE A 65 -11.92 -2.35 5.83
CA PHE A 65 -11.79 -1.82 4.47
C PHE A 65 -10.69 -2.52 3.67
N MET A 66 -9.50 -2.68 4.25
CA MET A 66 -8.39 -3.39 3.59
C MET A 66 -8.76 -4.85 3.32
N THR A 67 -9.40 -5.54 4.26
CA THR A 67 -9.88 -6.92 4.09
C THR A 67 -10.83 -7.03 2.90
N VAL A 68 -11.82 -6.15 2.79
CA VAL A 68 -12.77 -6.15 1.67
C VAL A 68 -12.08 -5.84 0.34
N THR A 69 -11.12 -4.92 0.33
CA THR A 69 -10.42 -4.54 -0.91
C THR A 69 -9.50 -5.66 -1.41
N ILE A 70 -8.70 -6.31 -0.55
CA ILE A 70 -7.77 -7.36 -0.99
C ILE A 70 -8.49 -8.59 -1.55
N ILE A 71 -9.66 -8.94 -1.01
CA ILE A 71 -10.43 -10.10 -1.49
C ILE A 71 -11.21 -9.79 -2.77
N ALA A 72 -11.51 -8.52 -3.04
CA ALA A 72 -12.27 -8.12 -4.23
C ALA A 72 -11.48 -8.45 -5.50
N ARG A 73 -11.99 -9.41 -6.28
CA ARG A 73 -11.39 -9.90 -7.54
C ARG A 73 -9.91 -10.30 -7.41
N ALA A 74 -9.59 -10.99 -6.31
CA ALA A 74 -8.26 -11.53 -6.06
C ALA A 74 -7.74 -12.40 -7.22
N ASN A 75 -6.44 -12.28 -7.51
CA ASN A 75 -5.72 -13.04 -8.52
C ASN A 75 -4.31 -13.34 -8.00
N LEU A 76 -4.10 -14.56 -7.53
CA LEU A 76 -2.90 -14.94 -6.79
C LEU A 76 -1.62 -14.74 -7.61
N LYS A 77 -1.67 -14.98 -8.93
CA LYS A 77 -0.49 -14.80 -9.81
C LYS A 77 0.00 -13.36 -9.83
N THR A 78 -0.92 -12.41 -9.83
CA THR A 78 -0.58 -10.97 -9.83
C THR A 78 -0.28 -10.49 -8.41
N ASP A 79 -1.06 -10.97 -7.45
CA ASP A 79 -1.01 -10.53 -6.06
C ASP A 79 0.27 -11.00 -5.35
N LEU A 80 0.81 -12.17 -5.68
CA LEU A 80 2.07 -12.65 -5.11
C LEU A 80 3.24 -11.69 -5.38
N LEU A 81 3.31 -11.10 -6.58
CA LEU A 81 4.34 -10.12 -6.89
C LEU A 81 4.13 -8.83 -6.09
N ILE A 82 2.88 -8.39 -5.91
CA ILE A 82 2.55 -7.21 -5.10
C ILE A 82 2.91 -7.46 -3.64
N ILE A 83 2.58 -8.63 -3.10
CA ILE A 83 2.96 -9.06 -1.74
C ILE A 83 4.47 -9.03 -1.57
N PHE A 84 5.21 -9.63 -2.52
CA PHE A 84 6.67 -9.68 -2.46
C PHE A 84 7.30 -8.27 -2.48
N VAL A 85 6.86 -7.43 -3.41
CA VAL A 85 7.37 -6.05 -3.51
C VAL A 85 6.97 -5.23 -2.28
N GLY A 86 5.74 -5.38 -1.79
CA GLY A 86 5.26 -4.71 -0.57
C GLY A 86 6.09 -5.11 0.65
N LEU A 87 6.44 -6.40 0.77
CA LEU A 87 7.29 -6.90 1.86
C LEU A 87 8.70 -6.28 1.82
N CYS A 88 9.39 -6.37 0.68
CA CYS A 88 10.75 -5.84 0.54
C CYS A 88 10.78 -4.31 0.62
N GLY A 89 9.79 -3.66 0.00
CA GLY A 89 9.65 -2.21 0.00
C GLY A 89 9.32 -1.66 1.38
N GLY A 90 8.41 -2.31 2.11
CA GLY A 90 8.11 -1.98 3.50
C GLY A 90 9.33 -2.10 4.40
N LEU A 91 10.08 -3.20 4.27
CA LEU A 91 11.34 -3.37 5.00
C LEU A 91 12.34 -2.24 4.71
N ALA A 92 12.47 -1.84 3.45
CA ALA A 92 13.36 -0.74 3.06
C ALA A 92 12.93 0.61 3.64
N ILE A 93 11.62 0.90 3.63
CA ILE A 93 11.08 2.16 4.17
C ILE A 93 11.21 2.22 5.69
N GLU A 94 10.83 1.15 6.39
CA GLU A 94 10.98 1.08 7.85
C GLU A 94 12.45 1.16 8.25
N SER A 95 13.34 0.51 7.50
CA SER A 95 14.78 0.60 7.73
C SER A 95 15.27 2.02 7.52
N TRP A 96 14.81 2.71 6.48
CA TRP A 96 15.19 4.10 6.24
C TRP A 96 14.75 5.00 7.39
N GLY A 97 13.47 5.03 7.75
CA GLY A 97 12.97 5.97 8.75
C GLY A 97 13.50 5.75 10.15
N THR A 98 13.49 4.50 10.61
CA THR A 98 13.87 4.19 11.99
C THR A 98 15.38 4.28 12.23
N GLN A 99 16.21 3.94 11.23
CA GLN A 99 17.67 4.06 11.33
C GLN A 99 18.15 5.51 11.21
N THR A 100 17.40 6.35 10.50
CA THR A 100 17.71 7.78 10.38
C THR A 100 17.10 8.63 11.51
N ASN A 101 16.27 8.02 12.36
CA ASN A 101 15.51 8.70 13.42
C ASN A 101 14.48 9.73 12.88
N LEU A 102 13.96 9.51 11.66
CA LEU A 102 12.85 10.32 11.14
C LEU A 102 11.53 9.98 11.86
N TRP A 103 11.36 8.72 12.27
CA TRP A 103 10.30 8.27 13.17
C TRP A 103 10.78 7.14 14.08
N HIS A 104 10.07 6.97 15.19
CA HIS A 104 10.30 5.91 16.16
C HIS A 104 9.00 5.21 16.51
N TYR A 105 9.09 3.91 16.73
CA TYR A 105 7.99 3.10 17.25
C TYR A 105 8.09 3.00 18.77
N TYR A 106 6.96 2.80 19.44
CA TYR A 106 6.92 2.56 20.89
C TYR A 106 7.77 1.35 21.34
N THR A 107 8.01 0.39 20.43
CA THR A 107 8.84 -0.80 20.65
C THR A 107 10.35 -0.53 20.55
N ALA A 108 10.75 0.66 20.09
CA ALA A 108 12.14 1.04 19.82
C ALA A 108 12.92 0.16 18.81
N GLU A 109 12.25 -0.79 18.14
CA GLU A 109 12.83 -1.65 17.11
C GLU A 109 13.22 -0.87 15.84
N ARG A 110 14.28 -1.31 15.13
CA ARG A 110 14.82 -0.65 13.94
C ARG A 110 15.36 -1.64 12.89
N PRO A 111 14.61 -2.02 11.83
CA PRO A 111 13.19 -1.76 11.62
C PRO A 111 12.32 -2.64 12.53
N PRO A 112 11.10 -2.21 12.90
CA PRO A 112 10.14 -3.07 13.59
C PRO A 112 9.65 -4.19 12.68
N LEU A 113 9.88 -5.44 13.06
CA LEU A 113 9.47 -6.57 12.23
C LEU A 113 7.97 -6.84 12.29
N TRP A 114 7.30 -6.40 13.36
CA TRP A 114 5.88 -6.63 13.57
C TRP A 114 4.97 -5.88 12.60
N ILE A 115 5.41 -4.73 12.06
CA ILE A 115 4.61 -3.95 11.09
C ILE A 115 4.84 -4.38 9.64
N ILE A 116 5.94 -5.10 9.35
CA ILE A 116 6.29 -5.54 8.00
C ILE A 116 5.16 -6.33 7.30
N PRO A 117 4.41 -7.24 7.97
CA PRO A 117 3.28 -7.92 7.36
C PRO A 117 2.12 -7.00 6.91
N ALA A 118 2.00 -5.79 7.46
CA ALA A 118 0.96 -4.84 7.07
C ALA A 118 1.22 -4.21 5.68
N TRP A 119 2.49 -4.08 5.28
CA TRP A 119 2.88 -3.47 4.01
C TRP A 119 2.33 -4.22 2.78
N PRO A 120 2.42 -5.56 2.68
CA PRO A 120 1.74 -6.33 1.63
C PRO A 120 0.23 -6.09 1.55
N ILE A 121 -0.45 -6.01 2.70
CA ILE A 121 -1.91 -5.81 2.75
C ILE A 121 -2.26 -4.42 2.22
N ALA A 122 -1.58 -3.39 2.70
CA ALA A 122 -1.75 -2.03 2.21
C ALA A 122 -1.44 -1.93 0.71
N SER A 123 -0.36 -2.56 0.25
CA SER A 123 0.02 -2.55 -1.18
C SER A 123 -1.04 -3.20 -2.08
N LEU A 124 -1.63 -4.32 -1.66
CA LEU A 124 -2.75 -4.95 -2.37
C LEU A 124 -3.98 -4.03 -2.38
N SER A 125 -4.36 -3.47 -1.23
CA SER A 125 -5.49 -2.54 -1.15
C SER A 125 -5.30 -1.33 -2.07
N ILE A 126 -4.10 -0.74 -2.09
CA ILE A 126 -3.76 0.39 -2.97
C ILE A 126 -3.87 -0.01 -4.44
N ASP A 127 -3.33 -1.17 -4.86
CA ASP A 127 -3.48 -1.65 -6.23
C ASP A 127 -4.97 -1.76 -6.64
N ARG A 128 -5.83 -2.27 -5.76
CA ARG A 128 -7.28 -2.37 -6.03
C ARG A 128 -7.95 -1.01 -6.14
N ILE A 129 -7.62 -0.09 -5.23
CA ILE A 129 -8.12 1.29 -5.28
C ILE A 129 -7.66 1.96 -6.57
N THR A 130 -6.37 1.85 -6.94
CA THR A 130 -5.82 2.42 -8.16
C THR A 130 -6.52 1.88 -9.41
N ARG A 131 -6.75 0.56 -9.51
CA ARG A 131 -7.49 -0.03 -10.63
C ARG A 131 -8.94 0.45 -10.70
N PHE A 132 -9.58 0.63 -9.55
CA PHE A 132 -10.94 1.17 -9.47
C PHE A 132 -11.01 2.64 -9.90
N LEU A 133 -10.06 3.47 -9.43
CA LEU A 133 -9.92 4.86 -9.85
C LEU A 133 -9.63 4.95 -11.34
N ASP A 134 -8.74 4.09 -11.86
CA ASP A 134 -8.38 4.05 -13.27
C ASP A 134 -9.57 3.67 -14.14
N TRP A 135 -10.32 2.65 -13.73
CA TRP A 135 -11.57 2.27 -14.39
C TRP A 135 -12.57 3.44 -14.38
N THR A 136 -12.78 4.11 -13.25
CA THR A 136 -13.70 5.24 -13.13
C THR A 136 -13.30 6.38 -14.05
N LEU A 137 -12.00 6.71 -14.05
CA LEU A 137 -11.44 7.78 -14.84
C LEU A 137 -11.49 7.49 -16.35
N SER A 138 -11.35 6.21 -16.74
CA SER A 138 -11.49 5.76 -18.14
C SER A 138 -12.90 5.94 -18.73
N ARG A 139 -13.92 6.13 -17.88
CA ARG A 139 -15.32 6.29 -18.28
C ARG A 139 -15.70 7.75 -18.54
N LEU A 140 -14.84 8.70 -18.18
CA LEU A 140 -15.13 10.12 -18.39
C LEU A 140 -15.06 10.47 -19.89
N PRO A 141 -16.06 11.16 -20.47
CA PRO A 141 -16.09 11.51 -21.89
C PRO A 141 -15.22 12.76 -22.17
N ILE A 142 -13.94 12.70 -21.82
CA ILE A 142 -12.98 13.80 -22.02
C ILE A 142 -12.14 13.52 -23.27
N LYS A 143 -11.89 14.55 -24.09
CA LYS A 143 -11.01 14.44 -25.26
C LYS A 143 -9.61 13.94 -24.83
N PRO A 144 -9.06 12.88 -25.47
CA PRO A 144 -7.79 12.27 -25.04
C PRO A 144 -6.61 13.24 -24.95
N SER A 145 -6.51 14.20 -25.87
CA SER A 145 -5.41 15.18 -25.89
C SER A 145 -5.44 16.13 -24.69
N ILE A 146 -6.61 16.69 -24.37
CA ILE A 146 -6.81 17.56 -23.21
C ILE A 146 -6.56 16.76 -21.92
N PHE A 147 -7.08 15.54 -21.88
CA PHE A 147 -6.94 14.67 -20.72
C PHE A 147 -5.47 14.33 -20.43
N HIS A 148 -4.70 13.98 -21.45
CA HIS A 148 -3.26 13.74 -21.31
C HIS A 148 -2.50 14.98 -20.83
N PHE A 149 -2.81 16.17 -21.39
CA PHE A 149 -2.18 17.42 -20.96
C PHE A 149 -2.47 17.76 -19.49
N LEU A 150 -3.72 17.61 -19.05
CA LEU A 150 -4.12 17.85 -17.66
C LEU A 150 -3.38 16.89 -16.71
N LEU A 151 -3.37 15.59 -17.01
CA LEU A 151 -2.69 14.61 -16.19
C LEU A 151 -1.17 14.81 -16.16
N SER A 152 -0.56 15.18 -17.28
CA SER A 152 0.87 15.49 -17.30
C SER A 152 1.21 16.72 -16.46
N THR A 153 0.37 17.77 -16.51
CA THR A 153 0.56 18.98 -15.70
C THR A 153 0.38 18.66 -14.22
N LEU A 154 -0.69 17.93 -13.85
CA LEU A 154 -0.93 17.47 -12.48
C LEU A 154 0.21 16.60 -11.96
N TYR A 155 0.76 15.71 -12.80
CA TYR A 155 1.90 14.88 -12.44
C TYR A 155 3.08 15.73 -11.98
N TRP A 156 3.52 16.68 -12.82
CA TRP A 156 4.67 17.51 -12.48
C TRP A 156 4.42 18.38 -11.26
N MET A 157 3.22 18.96 -11.11
CA MET A 157 2.89 19.73 -9.91
C MET A 157 2.91 18.87 -8.65
N THR A 158 2.30 17.68 -8.66
CA THR A 158 2.26 16.78 -7.51
C THR A 158 3.65 16.30 -7.13
N PHE A 159 4.42 15.77 -8.07
CA PHE A 159 5.71 15.17 -7.77
C PHE A 159 6.81 16.20 -7.49
N ALA A 160 6.78 17.39 -8.11
CA ALA A 160 7.69 18.48 -7.73
C ALA A 160 7.39 19.01 -6.32
N SER A 161 6.11 19.13 -5.96
CA SER A 161 5.70 19.51 -4.60
C SER A 161 6.13 18.46 -3.59
N PHE A 162 5.91 17.18 -3.88
CA PHE A 162 6.38 16.07 -3.04
C PHE A 162 7.89 16.09 -2.86
N LEU A 163 8.67 16.30 -3.93
CA LEU A 163 10.13 16.35 -3.85
C LEU A 163 10.63 17.53 -2.99
N THR A 164 9.95 18.67 -3.07
CA THR A 164 10.23 19.83 -2.21
C THR A 164 9.96 19.49 -0.74
N LEU A 165 8.82 18.86 -0.44
CA LEU A 165 8.51 18.39 0.92
C LEU A 165 9.52 17.35 1.41
N MET A 166 9.92 16.41 0.55
CA MET A 166 10.95 15.41 0.85
C MET A 166 12.26 16.06 1.27
N LEU A 167 12.73 17.08 0.52
CA LEU A 167 13.95 17.79 0.87
C LEU A 167 13.85 18.46 2.24
N VAL A 168 12.74 19.14 2.53
CA VAL A 168 12.50 19.79 3.83
C VAL A 168 12.47 18.76 4.96
N PHE A 169 11.72 17.68 4.78
CA PHE A 169 11.52 16.65 5.80
C PHE A 169 12.80 15.89 6.14
N ILE A 170 13.64 15.59 5.15
CA ILE A 170 14.87 14.82 5.40
C ILE A 170 16.06 15.70 5.79
N THR A 171 15.93 17.04 5.79
CA THR A 171 17.03 17.96 6.15
C THR A 171 17.79 17.59 7.41
N PRO A 172 17.17 17.12 8.52
CA PRO A 172 17.90 16.78 9.74
C PRO A 172 18.77 15.53 9.61
N THR A 173 18.63 14.79 8.51
CA THR A 173 19.24 13.47 8.29
C THR A 173 20.10 13.42 7.02
N PHE A 174 20.52 14.58 6.49
CA PHE A 174 21.42 14.64 5.34
C PHE A 174 22.81 14.03 5.62
N ASP A 175 23.17 13.79 6.88
CA ASP A 175 24.37 13.05 7.27
C ASP A 175 24.20 11.52 7.10
N LYS A 176 22.98 11.03 6.84
CA LYS A 176 22.69 9.59 6.73
C LYS A 176 22.61 9.14 5.27
N SER A 177 23.30 8.04 4.95
CA SER A 177 23.29 7.44 3.61
C SER A 177 21.90 6.97 3.15
N PHE A 178 21.04 6.51 4.07
CA PHE A 178 19.69 6.09 3.72
C PHE A 178 18.79 7.24 3.26
N SER A 179 18.96 8.46 3.78
CA SER A 179 18.22 9.63 3.29
C SER A 179 18.62 10.01 1.87
N TRP A 180 19.92 9.92 1.54
CA TRP A 180 20.39 10.08 0.16
C TRP A 180 19.89 9.01 -0.78
N LEU A 181 19.84 7.75 -0.34
CA LEU A 181 19.31 6.64 -1.13
C LEU A 181 17.81 6.84 -1.41
N ALA A 182 17.02 7.19 -0.40
CA ALA A 182 15.59 7.45 -0.53
C ALA A 182 15.31 8.66 -1.44
N LEU A 183 16.06 9.75 -1.27
CA LEU A 183 15.96 10.94 -2.13
C LEU A 183 16.30 10.61 -3.58
N SER A 184 17.42 9.92 -3.80
CA SER A 184 17.90 9.54 -5.14
C SER A 184 16.89 8.62 -5.85
N LEU A 185 16.30 7.67 -5.11
CA LEU A 185 15.24 6.81 -5.62
C LEU A 185 14.00 7.63 -6.01
N CYS A 186 13.58 8.58 -5.17
CA CYS A 186 12.45 9.46 -5.49
C CYS A 186 12.72 10.29 -6.75
N ILE A 187 13.89 10.92 -6.86
CA ILE A 187 14.31 11.66 -8.07
C ILE A 187 14.25 10.75 -9.29
N LEU A 188 14.85 9.57 -9.23
CA LEU A 188 14.85 8.63 -10.36
C LEU A 188 13.42 8.25 -10.77
N LEU A 189 12.55 7.94 -9.82
CA LEU A 189 11.16 7.57 -10.08
C LEU A 189 10.35 8.71 -10.71
N ILE A 190 10.56 9.95 -10.25
CA ILE A 190 9.86 11.14 -10.75
C ILE A 190 10.29 11.48 -12.18
N PHE A 191 11.59 11.42 -12.48
CA PHE A 191 12.14 11.83 -13.77
C PHE A 191 12.16 10.76 -14.85
N THR A 192 11.86 9.50 -14.52
CA THR A 192 11.77 8.42 -15.51
C THR A 192 10.34 7.88 -15.66
N PRO A 193 9.29 8.71 -15.88
CA PRO A 193 7.91 8.24 -15.91
C PRO A 193 7.65 7.29 -17.09
N MET A 194 6.88 6.24 -16.83
CA MET A 194 6.35 5.35 -17.88
C MET A 194 4.86 5.60 -18.17
N ASP A 195 4.10 6.03 -17.17
CA ASP A 195 2.67 6.35 -17.30
C ASP A 195 2.27 7.38 -16.23
N HIS A 196 2.10 8.65 -16.63
CA HIS A 196 1.73 9.75 -15.71
C HIS A 196 0.37 9.51 -15.04
N ARG A 197 -0.58 8.95 -15.78
CA ARG A 197 -1.93 8.70 -15.28
C ARG A 197 -1.88 7.68 -14.15
N TYR A 198 -1.29 6.53 -14.41
CA TYR A 198 -1.26 5.45 -13.44
C TYR A 198 -0.39 5.83 -12.22
N ALA A 199 0.70 6.58 -12.42
CA ALA A 199 1.51 7.11 -11.33
C ALA A 199 0.70 8.05 -10.41
N LEU A 200 -0.05 9.00 -10.96
CA LEU A 200 -0.92 9.90 -10.19
C LEU A 200 -2.00 9.14 -9.42
N LEU A 201 -2.68 8.19 -10.08
CA LEU A 201 -3.72 7.39 -9.43
C LEU A 201 -3.17 6.50 -8.32
N THR A 202 -1.97 5.96 -8.51
CA THR A 202 -1.27 5.19 -7.48
C THR A 202 -0.89 6.07 -6.30
N PHE A 203 -0.37 7.27 -6.57
CA PHE A 203 -0.02 8.25 -5.55
C PHE A 203 -1.25 8.69 -4.74
N ILE A 204 -2.37 8.98 -5.41
CA ILE A 204 -3.63 9.35 -4.75
C ILE A 204 -4.17 8.21 -3.90
N ALA A 205 -4.21 6.98 -4.44
CA ALA A 205 -4.67 5.80 -3.70
C ALA A 205 -3.79 5.53 -2.47
N GLY A 206 -2.47 5.60 -2.63
CA GLY A 206 -1.50 5.42 -1.54
C GLY A 206 -1.61 6.50 -0.48
N SER A 207 -1.71 7.78 -0.86
CA SER A 207 -1.88 8.88 0.09
C SER A 207 -3.22 8.82 0.79
N GLY A 208 -4.28 8.42 0.09
CA GLY A 208 -5.63 8.27 0.64
C GLY A 208 -5.71 7.18 1.71
N LEU A 209 -5.14 5.99 1.46
CA LEU A 209 -5.04 4.94 2.47
C LEU A 209 -4.05 5.33 3.58
N GLY A 210 -2.91 5.91 3.19
CA GLY A 210 -1.85 6.38 4.08
C GLY A 210 -2.33 7.41 5.09
N TYR A 211 -3.24 8.31 4.71
CA TYR A 211 -3.84 9.29 5.62
C TYR A 211 -4.47 8.60 6.84
N TYR A 212 -5.29 7.57 6.62
CA TYR A 212 -5.95 6.87 7.72
C TYR A 212 -4.97 6.02 8.54
N LEU A 213 -3.99 5.40 7.89
CA LEU A 213 -2.94 4.63 8.56
C LEU A 213 -2.08 5.52 9.48
N GLU A 214 -1.64 6.68 8.98
CA GLU A 214 -0.87 7.66 9.74
C GLU A 214 -1.71 8.30 10.85
N LEU A 215 -2.97 8.64 10.56
CA LEU A 215 -3.89 9.17 11.57
C LEU A 215 -4.04 8.18 12.72
N TRP A 216 -4.23 6.90 12.41
CA TRP A 216 -4.30 5.86 13.43
C TRP A 216 -2.97 5.75 14.19
N GLY A 217 -1.86 5.48 13.51
CA GLY A 217 -0.60 5.18 14.18
C GLY A 217 -0.05 6.34 15.01
N THR A 218 -0.18 7.57 14.53
CA THR A 218 0.33 8.75 15.25
C THR A 218 -0.57 9.20 16.39
N THR A 219 -1.90 9.05 16.29
CA THR A 219 -2.81 9.40 17.40
C THR A 219 -2.84 8.36 18.52
N ARG A 220 -2.36 7.13 18.26
CA ARG A 220 -2.19 6.06 19.28
C ARG A 220 -0.73 5.88 19.68
N GLU A 221 0.15 6.77 19.24
CA GLU A 221 1.59 6.72 19.54
C GLU A 221 2.25 5.38 19.18
N CYS A 222 1.67 4.66 18.21
CA CYS A 222 2.28 3.46 17.64
C CYS A 222 3.62 3.82 16.98
N TRP A 223 3.66 4.99 16.34
CA TRP A 223 4.90 5.64 15.96
C TRP A 223 4.78 7.15 16.07
N THR A 224 5.92 7.81 16.26
CA THR A 224 6.02 9.26 16.39
C THR A 224 7.13 9.76 15.48
N TYR A 225 6.80 10.77 14.68
CA TYR A 225 7.76 11.45 13.81
C TYR A 225 8.53 12.53 14.57
N TYR A 226 9.73 12.85 14.11
CA TYR A 226 10.54 13.92 14.70
C TYR A 226 9.84 15.30 14.66
N THR A 227 8.86 15.49 13.75
CA THR A 227 8.04 16.70 13.64
C THR A 227 6.90 16.79 14.65
N LEU A 228 6.58 15.68 15.34
CA LEU A 228 5.48 15.57 16.31
C LEU A 228 4.08 15.86 15.74
N GLU A 229 3.93 15.88 14.41
CA GLU A 229 2.64 16.11 13.74
C GLU A 229 1.75 14.84 13.75
N THR A 230 0.42 15.04 13.76
CA THR A 230 -0.57 13.95 13.77
C THR A 230 -1.75 14.19 12.80
N PRO A 231 -1.83 13.51 11.65
CA PRO A 231 -0.73 12.85 10.94
C PRO A 231 0.16 13.88 10.24
N PRO A 232 1.49 13.62 10.08
CA PRO A 232 2.36 14.50 9.32
C PRO A 232 1.99 14.50 7.84
N VAL A 233 1.90 15.68 7.23
CA VAL A 233 1.52 15.80 5.80
C VAL A 233 2.52 15.07 4.90
N PHE A 234 3.82 15.17 5.22
CA PHE A 234 4.85 14.45 4.47
C PHE A 234 4.65 12.94 4.53
N ALA A 235 4.40 12.37 5.72
CA ALA A 235 4.22 10.94 5.92
C ALA A 235 3.04 10.40 5.10
N VAL A 236 1.91 11.11 5.11
CA VAL A 236 0.73 10.78 4.31
C VAL A 236 1.07 10.73 2.82
N LEU A 237 1.76 11.74 2.29
CA LEU A 237 2.16 11.77 0.88
C LEU A 237 3.27 10.76 0.56
N ALA A 238 4.12 10.42 1.53
CA ALA A 238 5.16 9.41 1.38
C ALA A 238 4.58 8.01 1.16
N HIS A 239 3.42 7.67 1.75
CA HIS A 239 2.67 6.46 1.38
C HIS A 239 2.26 6.44 -0.10
N GLY A 240 1.86 7.59 -0.64
CA GLY A 240 1.59 7.77 -2.07
C GLY A 240 2.82 7.48 -2.92
N MET A 241 3.97 8.06 -2.57
CA MET A 241 5.22 7.85 -3.29
C MET A 241 5.73 6.41 -3.15
N ALA A 242 5.60 5.80 -1.98
CA ALA A 242 5.95 4.40 -1.73
C ALA A 242 5.12 3.47 -2.62
N ALA A 243 3.81 3.71 -2.76
CA ALA A 243 2.97 2.95 -3.66
C ALA A 243 3.42 3.06 -5.13
N VAL A 244 3.80 4.25 -5.58
CA VAL A 244 4.37 4.46 -6.92
C VAL A 244 5.67 3.68 -7.09
N ALA A 245 6.55 3.71 -6.10
CA ALA A 245 7.80 2.94 -6.09
C ALA A 245 7.55 1.44 -6.17
N PHE A 246 6.57 0.91 -5.42
CA PHE A 246 6.22 -0.51 -5.43
C PHE A 246 5.66 -0.95 -6.77
N TRP A 247 4.73 -0.18 -7.34
CA TRP A 247 4.21 -0.46 -8.69
C TRP A 247 5.35 -0.50 -9.73
N ARG A 248 6.25 0.49 -9.68
CA ARG A 248 7.43 0.58 -10.55
C ARG A 248 8.39 -0.60 -10.38
N ALA A 249 8.68 -0.99 -9.15
CA ALA A 249 9.50 -2.16 -8.86
C ALA A 249 8.85 -3.44 -9.40
N GLY A 250 7.53 -3.59 -9.26
CA GLY A 250 6.77 -4.69 -9.85
C GLY A 250 6.89 -4.76 -11.39
N LEU A 251 6.84 -3.61 -12.08
CA LEU A 251 7.04 -3.56 -13.53
C LEU A 251 8.47 -3.97 -13.92
N LEU A 252 9.48 -3.51 -13.20
CA LEU A 252 10.87 -3.88 -13.44
C LEU A 252 11.11 -5.37 -13.23
N LEU A 253 10.58 -5.95 -12.15
CA LEU A 253 10.66 -7.38 -11.89
C LEU A 253 9.97 -8.20 -12.98
N LYS A 254 8.80 -7.78 -13.46
CA LYS A 254 8.13 -8.43 -14.61
C LYS A 254 8.98 -8.38 -15.87
N MET A 255 9.61 -7.24 -16.15
CA MET A 255 10.48 -7.08 -17.33
C MET A 255 11.72 -7.97 -17.24
N LEU A 256 12.36 -8.03 -16.06
CA LEU A 256 13.50 -8.91 -15.83
C LEU A 256 13.09 -10.38 -15.95
N TRP A 257 12.00 -10.79 -15.31
CA TRP A 257 11.50 -12.17 -15.39
C TRP A 257 11.12 -12.58 -16.81
N GLY A 258 10.51 -11.67 -17.59
CA GLY A 258 10.21 -11.90 -19.00
C GLY A 258 11.44 -12.09 -19.89
N ARG A 259 12.60 -11.54 -19.49
CA ARG A 259 13.90 -11.74 -20.17
C ARG A 259 14.57 -13.07 -19.77
N PHE A 260 14.28 -13.61 -18.59
CA PHE A 260 14.92 -14.83 -18.06
C PHE A 260 14.13 -16.14 -18.28
N GLY A 261 12.95 -16.10 -18.91
CA GLY A 261 12.35 -17.28 -19.55
C GLY A 261 11.20 -17.94 -18.81
N LEU A 262 10.02 -17.87 -19.43
CA LEU A 262 9.08 -18.99 -19.51
C LEU A 262 8.70 -19.14 -20.98
N PRO A 263 8.73 -20.35 -21.56
CA PRO A 263 8.25 -20.55 -22.92
C PRO A 263 6.77 -20.17 -22.98
N LYS A 264 6.38 -19.37 -23.98
CA LYS A 264 4.96 -19.15 -24.30
C LYS A 264 4.31 -20.54 -24.43
N PRO A 265 3.20 -20.84 -23.73
CA PRO A 265 2.45 -22.03 -24.03
C PRO A 265 2.09 -21.97 -25.51
N ARG A 266 2.51 -22.99 -26.27
CA ARG A 266 2.09 -23.22 -27.64
C ARG A 266 0.57 -23.14 -27.65
N GLN A 267 0.00 -22.18 -28.38
CA GLN A 267 -1.39 -22.26 -28.76
C GLN A 267 -1.52 -23.54 -29.58
N THR A 268 -2.17 -24.55 -29.02
CA THR A 268 -2.63 -25.70 -29.78
C THR A 268 -3.63 -25.15 -30.79
N GLU A 269 -3.23 -25.10 -32.07
CA GLU A 269 -4.17 -24.95 -33.18
C GLU A 269 -5.24 -26.04 -33.03
N VAL A 270 -6.45 -25.63 -32.69
CA VAL A 270 -7.63 -26.47 -32.88
C VAL A 270 -7.83 -26.49 -34.39
N GLN A 271 -7.45 -27.59 -35.03
CA GLN A 271 -7.84 -27.86 -36.41
C GLN A 271 -9.36 -27.85 -36.50
N PRO A 272 -9.96 -27.19 -37.51
CA PRO A 272 -11.38 -27.35 -37.77
C PRO A 272 -11.62 -28.77 -38.29
N GLU A 273 -12.40 -29.56 -37.56
CA GLU A 273 -12.96 -30.80 -38.10
C GLU A 273 -13.86 -30.44 -39.29
N VAL A 274 -13.65 -31.18 -40.39
CA VAL A 274 -14.39 -31.14 -41.66
C VAL A 274 -15.68 -31.94 -41.52
#